data_AF-A0A075I2F8-F1
#
_entry.id   AF-A0A075I2F8-F1
#
_cell.length_a   1.000
_cell.length_b   1.000
_cell.length_c   1.000
_cell.angle_alpha   90.00
_cell.angle_beta   90.00
_cell.angle_gamma   90.00
#
_symmetry.space_group_name_H-M   'P 1'
#
loop_
_entity.id
_entity.type
_entity.pdbx_description
1 polymer ?
#
loop_
_entity_poly.entity_id
_entity_poly.type
_entity_poly.pdbx_seq_one_letter_code
_entity_poly.pdbx_strand_id
1 'polypeptide(L)'
;MSESKTNTDKTNKDIDSEDQSNSIKENNVKPLDDAVEKAIELFRKIREGNNVDLTEKEIAEIDKACEIIRNREIITKDLEHEPTEIVDKNGQILTGPPTLTRFERARIMGARALQLSLGAPVFIEIPKNATSSLEIAMEELKQRVIPIVIRRTLPNGDYQHLPIDKFE
;
A
#
# COMPACT_ATOMS: atom_id res chain seq x y z
N MET A 1 25.78 -49.97 -9.56
CA MET A 1 25.24 -51.07 -8.74
C MET A 1 25.10 -50.57 -7.31
N SER A 2 23.91 -50.44 -6.71
CA SER A 2 22.56 -50.64 -7.27
C SER A 2 21.54 -49.76 -6.51
N GLU A 3 20.45 -49.39 -7.16
CA GLU A 3 19.34 -48.67 -6.53
C GLU A 3 18.52 -49.57 -5.58
N SER A 4 17.83 -48.98 -4.61
CA SER A 4 16.64 -49.56 -3.95
C SER A 4 15.82 -48.45 -3.28
N LYS A 5 14.48 -48.54 -3.35
CA LYS A 5 13.52 -47.49 -2.96
C LYS A 5 12.40 -48.07 -2.08
N THR A 6 12.05 -47.36 -1.01
CA THR A 6 10.73 -47.41 -0.31
C THR A 6 10.56 -46.08 0.42
N ASN A 7 9.65 -45.15 0.11
CA ASN A 7 8.19 -45.16 -0.14
C ASN A 7 7.29 -45.17 1.11
N THR A 8 7.04 -43.97 1.65
CA THR A 8 5.75 -43.50 2.21
C THR A 8 5.73 -41.98 1.98
N ASP A 9 4.82 -41.35 1.21
CA ASP A 9 3.37 -41.20 1.41
C ASP A 9 3.01 -40.77 2.85
N LYS A 10 2.30 -39.67 3.15
CA LYS A 10 1.59 -38.61 2.38
C LYS A 10 1.55 -37.35 3.28
N THR A 11 1.17 -36.13 2.87
CA THR A 11 0.53 -35.57 1.65
C THR A 11 1.15 -34.16 1.39
N ASN A 12 0.69 -33.19 0.59
CA ASN A 12 -0.57 -32.92 -0.16
C ASN A 12 -0.38 -33.18 -1.68
N LYS A 13 -1.04 -32.40 -2.53
CA LYS A 13 -0.87 -32.32 -3.99
C LYS A 13 -1.06 -30.89 -4.47
N ASP A 14 -0.27 -30.49 -5.46
CA ASP A 14 -0.58 -29.44 -6.40
C ASP A 14 -1.78 -29.83 -7.28
N ILE A 15 -2.55 -28.86 -7.75
CA ILE A 15 -3.53 -29.03 -8.83
C ILE A 15 -3.32 -27.89 -9.82
N ASP A 16 -3.13 -28.25 -11.08
CA ASP A 16 -2.81 -27.34 -12.17
C ASP A 16 -3.95 -26.38 -12.54
N SER A 17 -3.59 -25.37 -13.34
CA SER A 17 -4.51 -24.45 -13.99
C SER A 17 -5.41 -25.13 -15.02
N GLU A 18 -6.71 -24.89 -14.95
CA GLU A 18 -7.60 -24.93 -16.13
C GLU A 18 -8.81 -23.99 -15.92
N ASP A 19 -9.27 -23.33 -16.99
CA ASP A 19 -10.36 -22.36 -16.95
C ASP A 19 -11.71 -23.01 -16.63
N GLN A 20 -12.43 -22.50 -15.63
CA GLN A 20 -13.87 -22.70 -15.51
C GLN A 20 -14.60 -21.37 -15.28
N SER A 21 -15.33 -20.98 -16.32
CA SER A 21 -16.30 -19.89 -16.27
C SER A 21 -17.57 -20.28 -15.50
N ASN A 22 -18.29 -19.27 -15.02
CA ASN A 22 -19.63 -19.34 -14.41
C ASN A 22 -19.75 -20.04 -13.04
N SER A 23 -20.21 -19.27 -12.04
CA SER A 23 -21.62 -19.42 -11.65
C SER A 23 -22.16 -18.17 -10.95
N ILE A 24 -23.40 -17.82 -11.29
CA ILE A 24 -24.14 -16.72 -10.68
C ILE A 24 -24.55 -17.11 -9.26
N LYS A 25 -24.35 -16.21 -8.29
CA LYS A 25 -25.04 -16.24 -7.00
C LYS A 25 -25.54 -14.86 -6.63
N GLU A 26 -26.69 -14.50 -7.19
CA GLU A 26 -27.51 -13.38 -6.70
C GLU A 26 -27.75 -13.53 -5.19
N ASN A 27 -27.58 -12.46 -4.43
CA ASN A 27 -28.04 -12.39 -3.03
C ASN A 27 -28.50 -10.96 -2.69
N ASN A 28 -29.78 -10.70 -2.94
CA ASN A 28 -30.60 -9.67 -2.29
C ASN A 28 -30.11 -8.20 -2.35
N VAL A 29 -30.11 -7.63 -3.56
CA VAL A 29 -29.94 -6.17 -3.77
C VAL A 29 -31.26 -5.42 -3.56
N LYS A 30 -31.56 -4.98 -2.33
CA LYS A 30 -32.63 -4.00 -2.01
C LYS A 30 -32.32 -3.11 -0.79
N PRO A 31 -31.43 -2.12 -0.93
CA PRO A 31 -31.72 -0.81 -0.31
C PRO A 31 -31.18 0.41 -1.10
N LEU A 32 -31.03 0.32 -2.44
CA LEU A 32 -30.29 1.34 -3.22
C LEU A 32 -31.11 2.58 -3.63
N ASP A 33 -32.40 2.46 -3.93
CA ASP A 33 -33.23 3.60 -4.40
C ASP A 33 -33.23 4.76 -3.38
N ASP A 34 -33.41 4.43 -2.10
CA ASP A 34 -33.42 5.36 -0.96
C ASP A 34 -32.23 6.34 -0.93
N ALA A 35 -31.06 5.93 -1.43
CA ALA A 35 -29.87 6.79 -1.49
C ALA A 35 -29.82 7.65 -2.76
N VAL A 36 -30.27 7.10 -3.89
CA VAL A 36 -30.33 7.77 -5.19
C VAL A 36 -31.37 8.88 -5.19
N GLU A 37 -32.56 8.63 -4.62
CA GLU A 37 -33.63 9.62 -4.53
C GLU A 37 -33.20 10.82 -3.67
N LYS A 38 -32.61 10.58 -2.49
CA LYS A 38 -32.06 11.65 -1.63
C LYS A 38 -30.97 12.46 -2.33
N ALA A 39 -30.12 11.84 -3.16
CA ALA A 39 -29.12 12.54 -3.96
C ALA A 39 -29.76 13.43 -5.05
N ILE A 40 -30.87 13.00 -5.65
CA ILE A 40 -31.63 13.76 -6.65
C ILE A 40 -32.38 14.95 -6.02
N GLU A 41 -33.00 14.77 -4.86
CA GLU A 41 -33.64 15.84 -4.09
C GLU A 41 -32.62 16.93 -3.70
N LEU A 42 -31.44 16.52 -3.21
CA LEU A 42 -30.35 17.44 -2.90
C LEU A 42 -29.86 18.18 -4.15
N PHE A 43 -29.70 17.49 -5.29
CA PHE A 43 -29.26 18.10 -6.55
C PHE A 43 -30.26 19.15 -7.07
N ARG A 44 -31.57 18.83 -7.05
CA ARG A 44 -32.65 19.78 -7.39
C ARG A 44 -32.59 21.01 -6.49
N LYS A 45 -32.60 20.81 -5.16
CA LYS A 45 -32.56 21.88 -4.16
C LYS A 45 -31.34 22.80 -4.27
N ILE A 46 -30.18 22.26 -4.64
CA ILE A 46 -28.95 23.04 -4.90
C ILE A 46 -29.08 23.91 -6.16
N ARG A 47 -29.74 23.40 -7.22
CA ARG A 47 -29.88 24.10 -8.50
C ARG A 47 -31.09 25.04 -8.57
N GLU A 48 -32.08 24.86 -7.71
CA GLU A 48 -33.20 25.77 -7.45
C GLU A 48 -32.78 27.00 -6.62
N GLY A 49 -31.86 26.83 -5.67
CA GLY A 49 -30.99 27.92 -5.19
C GLY A 49 -31.67 29.20 -4.69
N ASN A 50 -32.75 29.10 -3.89
CA ASN A 50 -33.57 30.20 -3.34
C ASN A 50 -34.32 31.08 -4.38
N ASN A 51 -34.14 30.90 -5.69
CA ASN A 51 -34.88 31.65 -6.70
C ASN A 51 -36.14 30.86 -7.11
N VAL A 52 -37.31 31.47 -6.88
CA VAL A 52 -38.61 30.80 -7.06
C VAL A 52 -39.00 30.71 -8.55
N ASP A 53 -38.48 31.61 -9.40
CA ASP A 53 -38.91 31.80 -10.78
C ASP A 53 -37.94 31.16 -11.80
N LEU A 54 -37.82 29.82 -11.77
CA LEU A 54 -37.11 29.06 -12.82
C LEU A 54 -37.93 29.02 -14.12
N THR A 55 -37.28 29.18 -15.27
CA THR A 55 -37.94 28.98 -16.57
C THR A 55 -38.12 27.50 -16.91
N GLU A 56 -39.13 27.18 -17.72
CA GLU A 56 -39.42 25.80 -18.18
C GLU A 56 -38.19 25.10 -18.80
N LYS A 57 -37.27 25.86 -19.40
CA LYS A 57 -36.02 25.36 -19.98
C LYS A 57 -35.04 24.90 -18.92
N GLU A 58 -34.87 25.69 -17.86
CA GLU A 58 -33.98 25.38 -16.74
C GLU A 58 -34.50 24.18 -15.95
N ILE A 59 -35.81 24.09 -15.75
CA ILE A 59 -36.47 22.91 -15.17
C ILE A 59 -36.20 21.66 -16.03
N ALA A 60 -36.41 21.76 -17.35
CA ALA A 60 -36.13 20.65 -18.27
C ALA A 60 -34.63 20.27 -18.37
N GLU A 61 -33.71 21.15 -18.01
CA GLU A 61 -32.28 20.83 -17.88
C GLU A 61 -31.93 20.22 -16.50
N ILE A 62 -32.61 20.63 -15.44
CA ILE A 62 -32.52 20.01 -14.12
C ILE A 62 -33.01 18.56 -14.22
N ASP A 63 -34.17 18.31 -14.83
CA ASP A 63 -34.74 16.97 -14.93
C ASP A 63 -33.90 16.01 -15.79
N LYS A 64 -33.37 16.47 -16.92
CA LYS A 64 -32.39 15.68 -17.71
C LYS A 64 -31.14 15.35 -16.87
N ALA A 65 -30.65 16.29 -16.06
CA ALA A 65 -29.54 16.02 -15.17
C ALA A 65 -29.91 15.01 -14.05
N CYS A 66 -31.16 15.03 -13.56
CA CYS A 66 -31.68 14.04 -12.61
C CYS A 66 -31.84 12.64 -13.24
N GLU A 67 -32.29 12.52 -14.48
CA GLU A 67 -32.30 11.25 -15.23
C GLU A 67 -30.87 10.73 -15.44
N ILE A 68 -29.93 11.61 -15.79
CA ILE A 68 -28.49 11.30 -15.87
C ILE A 68 -27.91 10.95 -14.48
N ILE A 69 -28.55 11.28 -13.36
CA ILE A 69 -28.17 10.79 -12.01
C ILE A 69 -28.77 9.40 -11.74
N ARG A 70 -30.04 9.18 -12.06
CA ARG A 70 -30.72 7.86 -11.90
C ARG A 70 -30.02 6.75 -12.67
N ASN A 71 -29.57 7.05 -13.89
CA ASN A 71 -29.03 6.05 -14.82
C ASN A 71 -27.52 5.80 -14.65
N ARG A 72 -26.89 6.24 -13.54
CA ARG A 72 -25.47 5.98 -13.27
C ARG A 72 -25.30 4.62 -12.61
N GLU A 73 -24.38 3.81 -13.12
CA GLU A 73 -23.91 2.64 -12.40
C GLU A 73 -23.18 3.08 -11.13
N ILE A 74 -23.73 2.69 -9.97
CA ILE A 74 -23.11 2.94 -8.68
C ILE A 74 -22.05 1.86 -8.48
N ILE A 75 -20.77 2.24 -8.50
CA ILE A 75 -19.68 1.35 -8.16
C ILE A 75 -19.72 1.11 -6.64
N THR A 76 -20.42 0.05 -6.22
CA THR A 76 -20.56 -0.37 -4.82
C THR A 76 -19.43 -1.28 -4.35
N LYS A 77 -18.48 -1.62 -5.22
CA LYS A 77 -17.26 -2.35 -4.86
C LYS A 77 -16.18 -1.36 -4.48
N ASP A 78 -15.82 -1.35 -3.21
CA ASP A 78 -14.49 -0.90 -2.80
C ASP A 78 -13.47 -1.78 -3.55
N LEU A 79 -12.58 -1.14 -4.33
CA LEU A 79 -11.50 -1.85 -5.00
C LEU A 79 -10.41 -2.11 -3.95
N GLU A 80 -10.21 -3.39 -3.61
CA GLU A 80 -9.12 -3.79 -2.72
C GLU A 80 -7.78 -3.40 -3.36
N HIS A 81 -7.00 -2.57 -2.65
CA HIS A 81 -5.73 -2.05 -3.14
C HIS A 81 -4.61 -3.05 -2.88
N GLU A 82 -4.10 -3.67 -3.93
CA GLU A 82 -2.92 -4.53 -3.86
C GLU A 82 -1.63 -3.71 -3.64
N PRO A 83 -0.82 -3.98 -2.60
CA PRO A 83 0.40 -3.23 -2.29
C PRO A 83 1.44 -3.19 -3.42
N THR A 84 1.67 -2.01 -4.01
CA THR A 84 2.66 -1.81 -5.09
C THR A 84 3.97 -1.18 -4.60
N GLU A 85 5.06 -1.40 -5.33
CA GLU A 85 6.33 -0.72 -5.07
C GLU A 85 6.42 0.62 -5.83
N ILE A 86 6.64 1.71 -5.08
CA ILE A 86 6.78 3.07 -5.59
C ILE A 86 8.22 3.30 -6.09
N VAL A 87 8.50 2.85 -7.31
CA VAL A 87 9.80 3.02 -7.98
C VAL A 87 9.89 4.37 -8.68
N ASP A 88 10.62 5.32 -8.10
CA ASP A 88 10.97 6.58 -8.79
C ASP A 88 12.19 6.42 -9.70
N LYS A 89 12.06 6.91 -10.95
CA LYS A 89 13.12 6.96 -11.96
C LYS A 89 14.23 7.95 -11.61
N ASN A 90 13.92 9.01 -10.87
CA ASN A 90 14.89 9.99 -10.39
C ASN A 90 15.52 9.60 -9.03
N GLY A 91 15.09 8.46 -8.47
CA GLY A 91 15.61 7.90 -7.22
C GLY A 91 15.24 8.64 -5.94
N GLN A 92 14.32 9.60 -5.97
CA GLN A 92 13.93 10.47 -4.87
C GLN A 92 13.11 9.74 -3.79
N ILE A 93 13.14 10.28 -2.57
CA ILE A 93 12.33 9.81 -1.45
C ILE A 93 10.93 10.41 -1.58
N LEU A 94 9.95 9.58 -2.00
CA LEU A 94 8.54 9.97 -2.14
C LEU A 94 7.76 9.66 -0.85
N THR A 95 8.12 8.59 -0.14
CA THR A 95 7.44 8.20 1.09
C THR A 95 8.08 8.85 2.32
N GLY A 96 7.47 9.93 2.83
CA GLY A 96 7.88 10.58 4.08
C GLY A 96 9.05 11.57 3.92
N PRO A 97 9.69 12.00 5.04
CA PRO A 97 10.74 13.03 5.01
C PRO A 97 12.04 12.51 4.37
N PRO A 98 12.85 13.37 3.73
CA PRO A 98 14.11 12.97 3.08
C PRO A 98 15.23 12.57 4.05
N THR A 99 15.02 12.71 5.36
CA THR A 99 15.98 12.36 6.42
C THR A 99 15.58 11.10 7.17
N LEU A 100 16.57 10.45 7.81
CA LEU A 100 16.35 9.30 8.69
C LEU A 100 15.62 9.74 9.97
N THR A 101 14.42 9.19 10.19
CA THR A 101 13.68 9.46 11.43
C THR A 101 14.39 8.87 12.65
N ARG A 102 14.08 9.41 13.84
CA ARG A 102 14.63 8.89 15.11
C ARG A 102 14.35 7.39 15.33
N PHE A 103 13.22 6.89 14.82
CA PHE A 103 12.79 5.50 14.96
C PHE A 103 13.53 4.56 14.00
N GLU A 104 13.67 4.96 12.74
CA GLU A 104 14.48 4.23 11.75
C GLU A 104 15.94 4.14 12.22
N ARG A 105 16.53 5.27 12.63
CA ARG A 105 17.92 5.32 13.13
C ARG A 105 18.12 4.40 14.34
N ALA A 106 17.18 4.39 15.30
CA ALA A 106 17.21 3.48 16.44
C ALA A 106 17.04 2.00 16.05
N ARG A 107 16.16 1.70 15.08
CA ARG A 107 15.93 0.34 14.58
C ARG A 107 17.14 -0.21 13.82
N ILE A 108 17.80 0.61 13.02
CA ILE A 108 18.99 0.26 12.25
C ILE A 108 20.17 -0.02 13.18
N MET A 109 20.49 0.87 14.12
CA MET A 109 21.59 0.63 15.08
C MET A 109 21.34 -0.61 15.93
N GLY A 110 20.10 -0.87 16.37
CA GLY A 110 19.75 -2.06 17.15
C GLY A 110 19.88 -3.36 16.34
N ALA A 111 19.38 -3.37 15.10
CA ALA A 111 19.51 -4.53 14.21
C ALA A 111 20.98 -4.79 13.83
N ARG A 112 21.77 -3.74 13.58
CA ARG A 112 23.18 -3.86 13.23
C ARG A 112 24.04 -4.29 14.43
N ALA A 113 23.80 -3.72 15.62
CA ALA A 113 24.47 -4.16 16.84
C ALA A 113 24.21 -5.64 17.14
N LEU A 114 22.98 -6.13 16.90
CA LEU A 114 22.66 -7.56 16.99
C LEU A 114 23.45 -8.40 15.98
N GLN A 115 23.50 -8.01 14.69
CA GLN A 115 24.32 -8.69 13.68
C GLN A 115 25.80 -8.79 14.12
N LEU A 116 26.38 -7.69 14.59
CA LEU A 116 27.77 -7.64 15.05
C LEU A 116 28.00 -8.51 16.30
N SER A 117 27.03 -8.57 17.23
CA SER A 117 27.10 -9.48 18.39
C SER A 117 27.02 -10.98 18.01
N LEU A 118 26.46 -11.29 16.83
CA LEU A 118 26.43 -12.62 16.24
C LEU A 118 27.65 -12.91 15.34
N GLY A 119 28.67 -12.05 15.35
CA GLY A 119 29.91 -12.24 14.59
C GLY A 119 29.84 -11.84 13.11
N ALA A 120 28.84 -11.05 12.69
CA ALA A 120 28.81 -10.50 11.34
C ALA A 120 30.01 -9.56 11.08
N PRO A 121 30.55 -9.50 9.86
CA PRO A 121 31.70 -8.65 9.54
C PRO A 121 31.34 -7.16 9.65
N VAL A 122 32.31 -6.37 10.12
CA VAL A 122 32.29 -4.90 10.13
C VAL A 122 32.65 -4.32 8.76
N PHE A 123 32.09 -3.16 8.43
CA PHE A 123 32.39 -2.41 7.19
C PHE A 123 33.29 -1.19 7.40
N ILE A 124 33.70 -0.93 8.65
CA ILE A 124 34.66 0.13 9.03
C ILE A 124 35.90 -0.48 9.70
N GLU A 125 37.01 0.27 9.68
CA GLU A 125 38.11 0.01 10.62
C GLU A 125 37.60 0.18 12.05
N ILE A 126 37.82 -0.81 12.92
CA ILE A 126 37.37 -0.77 14.31
C ILE A 126 38.20 0.31 15.05
N PRO A 127 37.59 1.42 15.50
CA PRO A 127 38.34 2.45 16.21
C PRO A 127 38.75 1.91 17.59
N LYS A 128 39.96 2.24 18.04
CA LYS A 128 40.57 1.74 19.29
C LYS A 128 39.76 2.02 20.58
N ASN A 129 38.72 2.85 20.46
CA ASN A 129 37.85 3.27 21.55
C ASN A 129 36.48 2.55 21.54
N ALA A 130 36.16 1.75 20.51
CA ALA A 130 34.91 1.00 20.47
C ALA A 130 35.06 -0.33 21.21
N THR A 131 34.25 -0.49 22.25
CA THR A 131 34.19 -1.68 23.13
C THR A 131 32.89 -2.47 22.94
N SER A 132 31.84 -1.85 22.40
CA SER A 132 30.51 -2.43 22.22
C SER A 132 30.11 -2.54 20.76
N SER A 133 29.40 -3.62 20.41
CA SER A 133 28.75 -3.79 19.10
C SER A 133 27.82 -2.63 18.74
N LEU A 134 27.25 -1.93 19.73
CA LEU A 134 26.43 -0.74 19.51
C LEU A 134 27.27 0.48 19.11
N GLU A 135 28.48 0.64 19.64
CA GLU A 135 29.38 1.74 19.30
C GLU A 135 29.86 1.60 17.86
N ILE A 136 30.25 0.38 17.47
CA ILE A 136 30.60 0.05 16.08
C ILE A 136 29.41 0.31 15.14
N ALA A 137 28.20 -0.15 15.49
CA ALA A 137 27.00 0.10 14.70
C ALA A 137 26.63 1.59 14.59
N MET A 138 26.97 2.43 15.59
CA MET A 138 26.79 3.88 15.51
C MET A 138 27.82 4.54 14.57
N GLU A 139 29.08 4.11 14.57
CA GLU A 139 30.08 4.63 13.63
C GLU A 139 29.82 4.17 12.19
N GLU A 140 29.42 2.91 11.96
CA GLU A 140 29.01 2.43 10.64
C GLU A 140 27.80 3.23 10.11
N LEU A 141 26.83 3.57 10.97
CA LEU A 141 25.64 4.34 10.59
C LEU A 141 25.96 5.82 10.31
N LYS A 142 26.95 6.41 10.99
CA LYS A 142 27.48 7.75 10.65
C LYS A 142 28.17 7.75 9.29
N GLN A 143 28.90 6.70 8.96
CA GLN A 143 29.58 6.53 7.66
C GLN A 143 28.66 6.00 6.55
N ARG A 144 27.39 5.70 6.86
CA ARG A 144 26.34 5.15 5.97
C ARG A 144 26.61 3.75 5.38
N VAL A 145 27.78 3.16 5.60
CA VAL A 145 28.23 1.85 5.06
C VAL A 145 27.45 0.61 5.54
N ILE A 146 26.29 0.75 6.19
CA ILE A 146 25.48 -0.39 6.65
C ILE A 146 24.62 -0.90 5.47
N PRO A 147 24.74 -2.17 5.06
CA PRO A 147 23.93 -2.74 3.98
C PRO A 147 22.52 -3.11 4.46
N ILE A 148 21.72 -2.10 4.80
CA ILE A 148 20.31 -2.21 5.19
C ILE A 148 19.48 -1.27 4.32
N VAL A 149 18.38 -1.78 3.78
CA VAL A 149 17.37 -1.01 3.04
C VAL A 149 16.15 -0.83 3.93
N ILE A 150 15.64 0.40 4.02
CA ILE A 150 14.42 0.72 4.75
C ILE A 150 13.24 0.52 3.80
N ARG A 151 12.20 -0.21 4.22
CA ARG A 151 10.91 -0.23 3.52
C ARG A 151 9.93 0.67 4.26
N ARG A 152 9.57 1.81 3.67
CA ARG A 152 8.48 2.67 4.18
C ARG A 152 7.17 2.26 3.51
N THR A 153 6.09 2.14 4.28
CA THR A 153 4.74 1.77 3.80
C THR A 153 3.78 2.94 4.01
N LEU A 154 2.96 3.23 3.00
CA LEU A 154 1.84 4.16 3.06
C LEU A 154 0.58 3.50 3.67
N PRO A 155 -0.44 4.28 4.08
CA PRO A 155 -1.67 3.73 4.67
C PRO A 155 -2.50 2.84 3.74
N ASN A 156 -2.32 2.94 2.41
CA ASN A 156 -2.94 2.04 1.43
C ASN A 156 -2.15 0.74 1.20
N GLY A 157 -0.99 0.57 1.83
CA GLY A 157 -0.13 -0.62 1.70
C GLY A 157 1.05 -0.45 0.74
N ASP A 158 1.00 0.52 -0.20
CA ASP A 158 2.13 0.79 -1.12
C ASP A 158 3.42 1.08 -0.37
N TYR A 159 4.56 0.72 -0.95
CA TYR A 159 5.85 0.83 -0.27
C TYR A 159 6.98 1.34 -1.15
N GLN A 160 7.96 1.99 -0.51
CA GLN A 160 9.19 2.42 -1.16
C GLN A 160 10.41 1.81 -0.45
N HIS A 161 11.31 1.22 -1.23
CA HIS A 161 12.62 0.73 -0.77
C HIS A 161 13.68 1.84 -0.83
N LEU A 162 14.26 2.17 0.32
CA LEU A 162 15.17 3.30 0.52
C LEU A 162 16.52 2.82 1.09
N PRO A 163 17.59 2.76 0.28
CA PRO A 163 18.96 2.55 0.75
C PRO A 163 19.43 3.68 1.67
N ILE A 164 20.27 3.37 2.67
CA ILE A 164 20.79 4.35 3.63
C ILE A 164 21.63 5.45 2.95
N ASP A 165 22.29 5.14 1.83
CA ASP A 165 23.12 6.08 1.05
C ASP A 165 22.34 7.29 0.50
N LYS A 166 21.01 7.17 0.36
CA LYS A 166 20.14 8.21 -0.25
C LYS A 166 19.66 9.28 0.73
N PHE A 167 19.88 9.11 2.03
CA PHE A 167 19.42 10.07 3.04
C PHE A 167 20.46 11.17 3.26
N GLU A 168 20.00 12.40 3.49
CA GLU A 168 20.85 13.57 3.77
C GLU A 168 21.62 13.46 5.09
#